data_AF-A0A9C9JQL2-F1
#
_entry.id   AF-A0A9C9JQL2-F1
#
_cell.length_a   1.000
_cell.length_b   1.000
_cell.length_c   1.000
_cell.angle_alpha   90.00
_cell.angle_beta   90.00
_cell.angle_gamma   90.00
#
_symmetry.space_group_name_H-M   'P 1'
#
loop_
_entity.id
_entity.type
_entity.pdbx_description
1 polymer ?
#
loop_
_entity_poly.entity_id
_entity_poly.type
_entity_poly.pdbx_seq_one_letter_code
_entity_poly.pdbx_strand_id
1 'polypeptide(L)' 'MRLGEILVDHKVINNAQLTCTLHIAQEQGKRIGEALVDLGLASASDVQSALEEQRRMEVT' A
#
# COMPACT_ATOMS: atom_id res chain seq x y z
N MET A 1 11.64 2.92 -1.58
CA MET A 1 10.23 3.24 -1.84
C MET A 1 9.37 2.69 -0.71
N ARG A 2 8.30 3.39 -0.33
CA ARG A 2 7.30 2.85 0.61
C ARG A 2 6.30 1.96 -0.14
N LEU A 3 5.68 1.02 0.56
CA LEU A 3 4.65 0.12 0.00
C LEU A 3 3.57 0.87 -0.82
N GLY A 4 3.05 1.96 -0.24
CA GLY A 4 2.02 2.77 -0.88
C GLY A 4 2.45 3.42 -2.19
N GLU A 5 3.74 3.77 -2.32
CA GLU A 5 4.28 4.36 -3.55
C GLU A 5 4.39 3.31 -4.66
N ILE A 6 4.79 2.09 -4.32
CA ILE A 6 4.86 0.96 -5.27
C ILE A 6 3.47 0.63 -5.82
N LEU A 7 2.45 0.65 -4.96
CA LEU A 7 1.06 0.42 -5.38
C LEU A 7 0.52 1.54 -6.28
N VAL A 8 0.98 2.78 -6.09
CA VAL A 8 0.67 3.88 -7.00
C VAL A 8 1.39 3.70 -8.35
N ASP A 9 2.66 3.30 -8.31
CA ASP A 9 3.47 3.05 -9.51
C ASP A 9 2.86 1.92 -10.38
N HIS A 10 2.42 0.85 -9.72
CA HIS A 10 1.73 -0.28 -10.36
C HIS A 10 0.29 0.06 -10.80
N LYS A 11 -0.18 1.29 -10.59
CA LYS A 11 -1.54 1.76 -10.88
C LYS A 11 -2.65 0.96 -10.18
N VAL A 12 -2.34 0.30 -9.07
CA VAL A 12 -3.33 -0.38 -8.23
C VAL A 12 -4.19 0.67 -7.51
N ILE A 13 -3.54 1.73 -7.01
CA ILE A 13 -4.19 2.89 -6.40
C ILE A 13 -3.67 4.19 -6.99
N ASN A 14 -4.36 5.29 -6.74
CA ASN A 14 -3.87 6.63 -7.05
C ASN A 14 -3.36 7.36 -5.79
N ASN A 15 -2.70 8.51 -6.00
CA ASN A 15 -2.17 9.31 -4.89
C ASN A 15 -3.26 9.76 -3.90
N ALA A 16 -4.45 10.11 -4.37
CA ALA A 16 -5.55 10.53 -3.50
C ALA A 16 -6.04 9.40 -2.59
N GLN A 17 -6.19 8.19 -3.13
CA GLN A 17 -6.53 6.97 -2.40
C GLN A 17 -5.43 6.61 -1.40
N LEU A 18 -4.17 6.76 -1.78
CA LEU A 18 -3.05 6.55 -0.87
C LEU A 18 -3.10 7.50 0.33
N THR A 19 -3.31 8.80 0.10
CA THR A 19 -3.42 9.79 1.17
C THR A 19 -4.62 9.53 2.08
N CYS A 20 -5.78 9.21 1.51
CA CYS A 20 -6.97 8.87 2.29
C CYS A 20 -6.74 7.61 3.13
N THR A 21 -6.12 6.58 2.56
CA THR A 21 -5.83 5.33 3.25
C THR A 21 -4.78 5.51 4.34
N LEU A 22 -3.77 6.37 4.15
CA LEU A 22 -2.80 6.74 5.19
C LEU A 22 -3.50 7.33 6.41
N HIS A 23 -4.46 8.24 6.20
CA HIS A 23 -5.21 8.85 7.28
C HIS A 23 -6.03 7.80 8.06
N ILE A 24 -6.79 6.98 7.33
CA ILE A 24 -7.62 5.91 7.90
C ILE A 24 -6.76 4.89 8.66
N ALA A 25 -5.64 4.46 8.07
CA ALA A 25 -4.72 3.52 8.70
C ALA A 25 -4.13 4.10 10.00
N GLN A 26 -3.79 5.39 10.02
CA GLN A 26 -3.29 6.06 11.21
C GLN A 26 -4.35 6.16 12.31
N GLU A 27 -5.59 6.55 11.97
CA GLU A 27 -6.68 6.63 12.94
C GLU A 27 -7.04 5.26 13.53
N GLN A 28 -6.98 4.20 12.71
CA GLN A 28 -7.30 2.85 13.14
C GLN A 28 -6.10 2.08 13.74
N GLY A 29 -4.90 2.66 13.71
CA GLY A 29 -3.66 1.99 14.12
C GLY A 29 -3.32 0.75 13.28
N LYS A 30 -3.81 0.68 12.03
CA LYS A 30 -3.59 -0.43 11.09
C LYS A 30 -2.39 -0.16 10.20
N ARG A 31 -1.80 -1.22 9.63
CA ARG A 31 -0.82 -1.04 8.55
C ARG A 31 -1.51 -0.61 7.27
N ILE A 32 -0.81 0.16 6.44
CA ILE A 32 -1.39 0.67 5.20
C ILE A 32 -1.83 -0.44 4.25
N GLY A 33 -1.05 -1.53 4.15
CA GLY A 33 -1.43 -2.69 3.35
C GLY A 33 -2.72 -3.34 3.82
N GLU A 34 -2.95 -3.42 5.14
CA GLU A 34 -4.20 -3.94 5.69
C GLU A 34 -5.37 -3.01 5.40
N ALA A 35 -5.19 -1.71 5.61
CA ALA A 35 -6.22 -0.71 5.32
C ALA A 35 -6.59 -0.67 3.83
N LEU A 36 -5.63 -0.86 2.92
CA LEU A 36 -5.88 -0.92 1.48
C LEU A 36 -6.75 -2.12 1.08
N VAL A 37 -6.54 -3.26 1.73
CA VAL A 37 -7.35 -4.48 1.50
C VAL A 37 -8.73 -4.32 2.11
N ASP A 38 -8.81 -3.79 3.34
CA ASP A 38 -10.06 -3.55 4.08
C ASP A 38 -10.98 -2.57 3.33
N LEU A 39 -10.40 -1.55 2.69
CA LEU A 39 -11.11 -0.56 1.87
C LEU A 39 -11.41 -1.07 0.45
N GLY A 40 -10.97 -2.27 0.06
CA GLY A 40 -11.15 -2.82 -1.28
C GLY A 40 -10.38 -2.06 -2.37
N LEU A 41 -9.36 -1.29 -1.99
CA LEU A 41 -8.53 -0.50 -2.90
C LEU A 41 -7.40 -1.32 -3.53
N ALA A 42 -6.95 -2.37 -2.85
CA ALA A 42 -5.98 -3.33 -3.35
C ALA A 42 -6.34 -4.74 -2.90
N SER A 43 -5.99 -5.76 -3.68
CA SER A 43 -6.13 -7.15 -3.24
C SER A 43 -4.97 -7.55 -2.35
N ALA A 44 -5.14 -8.60 -1.55
CA ALA A 44 -4.05 -9.17 -0.75
C ALA A 44 -2.83 -9.55 -1.62
N SER A 45 -3.08 -10.04 -2.85
CA SER A 45 -2.04 -10.34 -3.82
C SER A 45 -1.27 -9.10 -4.29
N ASP A 46 -1.97 -7.98 -4.55
CA ASP A 46 -1.33 -6.72 -4.96
C ASP A 46 -0.40 -6.20 -3.86
N VAL A 47 -0.89 -6.23 -2.61
CA VAL A 47 -0.12 -5.84 -1.43
C VAL A 47 1.09 -6.74 -1.24
N GLN A 48 0.95 -8.04 -1.47
CA GLN A 48 2.04 -9.00 -1.34
C GLN A 48 3.12 -8.80 -2.40
N SER A 49 2.74 -8.60 -3.67
CA SER A 49 3.68 -8.27 -4.74
C SER A 49 4.42 -6.96 -4.47
N ALA A 50 3.72 -5.93 -3.99
CA ALA A 50 4.33 -4.67 -3.61
C ALA A 50 5.30 -4.81 -2.41
N LEU A 51 5.00 -5.68 -1.45
CA LEU A 51 5.89 -5.99 -0.31
C LEU A 51 7.16 -6.74 -0.76
N GLU A 52 7.05 -7.64 -1.72
CA GLU A 52 8.20 -8.34 -2.30
C GLU A 52 9.12 -7.36 -3.04
N GLU A 53 8.54 -6.47 -3.84
CA GLU A 53 9.28 -5.40 -4.52
C GLU A 53 9.96 -4.47 -3.52
N GLN A 54 9.23 -4.02 -2.49
CA GLN A 54 9.79 -3.18 -1.44
C GLN A 54 11.01 -3.84 -0.79
N ARG A 55 10.90 -5.13 -0.46
CA ARG A 55 12.02 -5.89 0.11
C ARG A 55 13.20 -5.95 -0.84
N ARG A 56 12.98 -6.23 -2.12
CA ARG A 56 14.05 -6.28 -3.13
C ARG A 56 14.79 -4.95 -3.25
N MET A 57 14.08 -3.83 -3.19
CA MET A 57 14.66 -2.48 -3.25
C MET A 57 15.37 -2.04 -1.96
N GLU A 58 15.03 -2.62 -0.81
CA GLU A 58 15.65 -2.29 0.49
C GLU A 58 17.01 -2.98 0.68
N VAL A 59 17.34 -4.01 -0.10
CA VAL A 59 18.63 -4.74 -0.03
C VAL A 59 19.73 -4.10 -0.91
N THR A 60 19.61 -2.84 -1.32
CA THR A 60 20.63 -2.12 -2.12
C THR A 60 20.94 -0.77 -1.48
#